data_AF-A0A359BCM3-F1
#
_entry.id   AF-A0A359BCM3-F1
#
_cell.length_a   1.000
_cell.length_b   1.000
_cell.length_c   1.000
_cell.angle_alpha   90.00
_cell.angle_beta   90.00
_cell.angle_gamma   90.00
#
_symmetry.space_group_name_H-M   'P 1'
#
loop_
_entity.id
_entity.type
_entity.pdbx_description
1 polymer ?
#
loop_
_entity_poly.entity_id
_entity_poly.type
_entity_poly.pdbx_seq_one_letter_code
_entity_poly.pdbx_strand_id
1 'polypeptide(L)'
;MTKRTKLKTGKRWVVKVGSALLSNDGQGLDFDRMQTWVEQMSVLMADGVELCLVSSGAIAVGLKTLKIDKRPHDLPLLQAAAAIGQMG
;
A
#
# COMPACT_ATOMS: atom_id res chain seq x y z
N MET A 1 -16.62 25.99 0.82
CA MET A 1 -16.45 24.63 1.39
C MET A 1 -15.02 24.17 1.17
N THR A 2 -14.30 23.75 2.20
CA THR A 2 -12.90 23.29 2.05
C THR A 2 -12.85 21.87 1.48
N LYS A 3 -11.72 21.48 0.86
CA LYS A 3 -11.49 20.10 0.40
C LYS A 3 -11.67 19.06 1.53
N ARG A 4 -11.26 19.41 2.77
CA ARG A 4 -11.41 18.53 3.95
C ARG A 4 -12.86 18.32 4.38
N THR A 5 -13.71 19.34 4.25
CA THR A 5 -15.13 19.21 4.60
C THR A 5 -15.86 18.25 3.64
N LYS A 6 -15.45 18.21 2.37
CA LYS A 6 -16.02 17.28 1.37
C LYS A 6 -15.69 15.81 1.66
N LEU A 7 -14.57 15.51 2.32
CA LEU A 7 -14.24 14.14 2.71
C LEU A 7 -15.27 13.59 3.71
N LYS A 8 -15.65 14.38 4.72
CA LYS A 8 -16.63 13.99 5.74
C LYS A 8 -18.01 13.62 5.18
N THR A 9 -18.36 14.12 4.00
CA THR A 9 -19.63 13.84 3.32
C THR A 9 -19.48 12.86 2.15
N GLY A 10 -18.25 12.45 1.82
CA GLY A 10 -17.98 11.57 0.69
C GLY A 10 -18.40 10.15 1.01
N LYS A 11 -19.29 9.57 0.19
CA LYS A 11 -19.75 8.18 0.37
C LYS A 11 -18.76 7.13 -0.13
N ARG A 12 -17.95 7.46 -1.14
CA ARG A 12 -16.98 6.54 -1.76
C ARG A 12 -15.58 7.15 -1.75
N TRP A 13 -14.63 6.42 -1.19
CA TRP A 13 -13.26 6.87 -1.00
C TRP A 13 -12.28 5.95 -1.73
N VAL A 14 -11.30 6.55 -2.40
CA VAL A 14 -10.12 5.85 -2.91
C VAL A 14 -8.95 6.22 -2.02
N VAL A 15 -8.45 5.26 -1.24
CA VAL A 15 -7.30 5.44 -0.36
C VAL A 15 -6.06 4.92 -1.10
N LYS A 16 -5.14 5.82 -1.46
CA LYS A 16 -3.85 5.45 -2.06
C LYS A 16 -2.77 5.45 -0.98
N VAL A 17 -2.11 4.31 -0.80
CA VAL A 17 -0.92 4.21 0.07
C VAL A 17 0.32 4.01 -0.81
N GLY A 18 1.29 4.93 -0.71
CA GLY A 18 2.53 4.89 -1.50
C GLY A 18 3.57 3.92 -0.94
N SER A 19 4.54 3.51 -1.76
CA SER A 19 5.58 2.53 -1.38
C SER A 19 6.38 2.95 -0.14
N ALA A 20 6.74 4.23 -0.01
CA ALA A 20 7.51 4.76 1.13
C ALA A 20 6.76 4.71 2.47
N LEU A 21 5.43 4.60 2.43
CA LEU A 21 4.65 4.38 3.63
C LEU A 21 4.64 2.89 3.99
N LEU A 22 4.50 2.02 3.00
CA LEU A 22 4.40 0.58 3.18
C LEU A 22 5.73 -0.10 3.52
N SER A 23 6.86 0.49 3.12
CA SER A 23 8.19 -0.11 3.32
C SER A 23 8.88 0.40 4.58
N ASN A 24 9.53 -0.50 5.30
CA ASN A 24 10.46 -0.18 6.38
C ASN A 24 11.88 0.06 5.82
N ASP A 25 12.07 1.14 5.05
CA ASP A 25 13.37 1.57 4.51
C ASP A 25 14.20 0.46 3.82
N GLY A 26 13.53 -0.39 3.04
CA GLY A 26 14.16 -1.50 2.30
C GLY A 26 14.15 -2.83 3.03
N GLN A 27 13.71 -2.89 4.29
CA GLN A 27 13.59 -4.12 5.08
C GLN A 27 12.30 -4.91 4.81
N GLY A 28 11.55 -4.59 3.75
CA GLY A 28 10.23 -5.16 3.45
C GLY A 28 9.08 -4.31 3.99
N LEU A 29 7.93 -4.94 4.26
CA LEU A 29 6.74 -4.24 4.71
C LEU A 29 6.79 -3.85 6.19
N ASP A 30 6.22 -2.69 6.50
CA ASP A 30 5.99 -2.20 7.86
C ASP A 30 4.57 -2.59 8.31
N PHE A 31 4.45 -3.75 8.94
CA PHE A 31 3.15 -4.30 9.36
C PHE A 31 2.49 -3.48 10.47
N ASP A 32 3.25 -2.86 11.36
CA ASP A 32 2.70 -2.06 12.47
C ASP A 32 2.04 -0.77 11.94
N ARG A 33 2.70 -0.09 11.00
CA ARG A 33 2.08 1.07 10.31
C ARG A 33 0.88 0.65 9.48
N MET A 34 0.95 -0.50 8.80
CA MET A 34 -0.17 -1.03 8.03
C MET A 34 -1.38 -1.32 8.91
N GLN A 35 -1.17 -1.94 10.08
CA GLN A 35 -2.23 -2.23 11.05
C GLN A 35 -3.00 -0.96 11.43
N THR A 36 -2.28 0.13 11.71
CA THR A 36 -2.88 1.43 12.04
C THR A 36 -3.79 1.95 10.91
N TRP A 37 -3.40 1.78 9.64
CA TRP A 37 -4.26 2.19 8.52
C TRP A 37 -5.45 1.27 8.31
N VAL A 38 -5.27 -0.03 8.48
CA VAL A 38 -6.37 -1.00 8.39
C VAL A 38 -7.42 -0.68 9.44
N GLU A 39 -7.02 -0.37 10.67
CA GLU A 39 -7.94 0.05 11.74
C GLU A 39 -8.73 1.30 11.35
N GLN A 40 -8.05 2.35 10.89
CA GLN A 40 -8.72 3.59 10.44
C GLN A 40 -9.69 3.34 9.27
N MET A 41 -9.30 2.52 8.29
CA MET A 41 -10.16 2.17 7.15
C MET A 41 -11.36 1.33 7.59
N SER A 42 -11.18 0.43 8.57
CA SER A 42 -12.27 -0.39 9.11
C SER A 42 -13.35 0.44 9.80
N VAL A 43 -12.95 1.47 10.56
CA VAL A 43 -13.88 2.43 11.19
C VAL A 43 -14.67 3.18 10.11
N LEU A 44 -14.01 3.68 9.07
CA LEU A 44 -14.69 4.36 7.96
C LEU A 44 -15.70 3.44 7.25
N MET A 45 -15.33 2.17 7.02
CA MET A 45 -16.24 1.19 6.44
C MET A 45 -17.44 0.90 7.34
N ALA A 46 -17.24 0.81 8.66
CA ALA A 46 -18.33 0.66 9.63
C ALA A 46 -19.27 1.87 9.66
N ASP A 47 -18.74 3.07 9.43
CA ASP A 47 -19.50 4.33 9.29
C ASP A 47 -20.20 4.47 7.92
N GLY A 48 -20.16 3.44 7.07
CA GLY A 48 -20.87 3.38 5.79
C GLY A 48 -20.11 3.98 4.60
N VAL A 49 -18.80 4.22 4.72
CA VAL A 49 -17.96 4.63 3.59
C VAL A 49 -17.64 3.42 2.71
N GLU A 50 -17.92 3.54 1.42
CA GLU A 50 -17.48 2.59 0.39
C GLU A 50 -15.99 2.83 0.08
N LEU A 51 -15.12 1.89 0.44
CA LEU A 51 -13.68 2.07 0.37
C LEU A 51 -13.04 1.24 -0.74
N CYS A 52 -12.20 1.87 -1.55
CA CYS A 52 -11.29 1.22 -2.48
C CYS A 52 -9.84 1.54 -2.08
N LEU A 53 -9.07 0.51 -1.75
CA LEU A 53 -7.65 0.65 -1.42
C LEU A 53 -6.79 0.44 -2.67
N VAL A 54 -5.86 1.36 -2.90
CA VAL A 54 -4.82 1.23 -3.92
C VAL A 54 -3.46 1.23 -3.23
N SER A 55 -2.90 0.04 -3.03
CA SER A 55 -1.59 -0.14 -2.39
C SER A 55 -0.44 -0.12 -3.40
N SER A 56 0.78 0.07 -2.92
CA SER A 56 2.02 -0.14 -3.68
C SER A 56 2.82 -1.27 -3.01
N GLY A 57 4.15 -1.29 -3.09
CA GLY A 57 4.97 -2.20 -2.29
C GLY A 57 5.26 -3.58 -2.90
N ALA A 58 4.48 -4.10 -3.85
CA ALA A 58 4.67 -5.43 -4.43
C ALA A 58 6.11 -5.71 -4.91
N ILE A 59 6.75 -4.76 -5.61
CA ILE A 59 8.16 -4.91 -6.03
C ILE A 59 9.09 -5.02 -4.81
N ALA A 60 8.90 -4.21 -3.76
CA ALA A 60 9.76 -4.25 -2.59
C ALA A 60 9.65 -5.60 -1.86
N VAL A 61 8.43 -6.14 -1.75
CA VAL A 61 8.19 -7.49 -1.23
C VAL A 61 8.91 -8.53 -2.09
N GLY A 62 8.73 -8.49 -3.41
CA GLY A 62 9.35 -9.44 -4.32
C GLY A 62 10.87 -9.42 -4.30
N LEU A 63 11.49 -8.24 -4.23
CA LEU A 63 12.95 -8.11 -4.13
C LEU A 63 13.47 -8.73 -2.84
N LYS A 64 12.79 -8.53 -1.71
CA LYS A 64 13.13 -9.17 -0.43
C LYS A 64 13.00 -10.70 -0.54
N THR A 65 11.91 -11.19 -1.12
CA THR A 65 11.68 -12.64 -1.34
C THR A 65 12.77 -13.27 -2.21
N LEU A 66 13.19 -12.56 -3.26
CA LEU A 66 14.24 -12.99 -4.19
C LEU A 66 15.67 -12.77 -3.65
N LYS A 67 15.82 -12.19 -2.44
CA LYS A 67 17.12 -11.82 -1.84
C LYS A 67 17.96 -10.91 -2.75
N ILE A 68 17.29 -9.94 -3.39
CA ILE A 68 17.93 -8.92 -4.23
C ILE A 68 18.07 -7.64 -3.41
N ASP A 69 19.30 -7.31 -3.03
CA ASP A 69 19.58 -6.19 -2.10
C ASP A 69 19.37 -4.81 -2.73
N LYS A 70 19.54 -4.69 -4.05
CA LYS A 70 19.42 -3.42 -4.78
C LYS A 70 18.32 -3.50 -5.82
N ARG A 71 17.48 -2.46 -5.88
CA ARG A 71 16.44 -2.36 -6.88
C ARG A 71 17.06 -2.40 -8.29
N PRO A 72 16.70 -3.39 -9.13
CA PRO A 72 17.23 -3.49 -10.48
C PRO A 72 16.59 -2.43 -11.40
N HIS A 73 17.26 -2.15 -12.51
CA HIS A 73 16.73 -1.32 -13.60
C HIS A 73 16.11 -2.16 -14.74
N ASP A 74 16.37 -3.46 -14.75
CA ASP A 74 15.81 -4.40 -15.72
C ASP A 74 14.30 -4.57 -15.51
N LEU A 75 13.51 -4.26 -16.55
CA LEU A 75 12.05 -4.31 -16.50
C LEU A 75 11.52 -5.74 -16.29
N PRO A 76 11.95 -6.76 -17.04
CA PRO A 76 11.59 -8.15 -16.75
C PRO A 76 11.78 -8.54 -15.28
N LEU A 77 12.93 -8.18 -14.68
CA LEU A 77 13.21 -8.50 -13.29
C LEU A 77 12.29 -7.75 -12.32
N LEU A 78 11.97 -6.49 -12.61
CA LEU A 78 11.00 -5.71 -11.84
C LEU A 78 9.58 -6.31 -11.94
N GLN A 79 9.18 -6.82 -13.09
CA GLN A 79 7.89 -7.48 -13.28
C GLN A 79 7.82 -8.82 -12.54
N ALA A 80 8.90 -9.62 -12.60
CA ALA A 80 9.01 -10.86 -11.84
C ALA A 80 8.91 -10.59 -10.33
N ALA A 81 9.64 -9.59 -9.83
CA ALA A 81 9.54 -9.16 -8.44
C ALA A 81 8.11 -8.70 -8.09
N ALA A 82 7.47 -7.88 -8.93
CA ALA A 82 6.09 -7.45 -8.70
C ALA A 82 5.11 -8.62 -8.62
N ALA A 83 5.20 -9.60 -9.52
CA ALA A 83 4.33 -10.76 -9.54
C ALA A 83 4.50 -11.62 -8.28
N ILE A 84 5.75 -11.88 -7.87
CA ILE A 84 6.05 -12.64 -6.65
C ILE A 84 5.56 -11.90 -5.41
N GLY A 85 5.88 -10.61 -5.30
CA GLY A 85 5.53 -9.81 -4.13
C GLY A 85 4.06 -9.42 -4.03
N GLN A 86 3.25 -9.66 -5.07
CA GLN A 86 1.80 -9.46 -5.03
C GLN A 86 1.07 -10.63 -4.34
N MET A 87 1.67 -11.82 -4.32
CA MET A 87 1.11 -12.99 -3.62
C MET A 87 1.45 -13.03 -2.12
N GLY A 88 2.57 -12.37 -1.75
CA GLY A 88 3.11 -12.38 -0.39
C GLY A 88 2.54 -11.34 0.53
#